data_AF-A0AB33L147-F1
#
_entry.id   AF-A0AB33L147-F1
#
_cell.length_a   1.000
_cell.length_b   1.000
_cell.length_c   1.000
_cell.angle_alpha   90.00
_cell.angle_beta   90.00
_cell.angle_gamma   90.00
#
_symmetry.space_group_name_H-M   'P 1'
#
loop_
_entity.id
_entity.type
_entity.pdbx_description
1 polymer ?
#
loop_
_entity_poly.entity_id
_entity_poly.type
_entity_poly.pdbx_seq_one_letter_code
_entity_poly.pdbx_strand_id
1 'polypeptide(L)'
;MKKLIPIEKRKSELKKFGANKYFIENIGKIDELKYRVENVEGAYFYFPTISNYKIFNGLNIIPIYDEGESFRVFGYNDSIQKIFHFELENDEIYNDYGTNWDLLLLDIMFQYFNDDIENGLDIIGFKKVGDKLGFDKSETLYKLLDIPVDKYNEKYNELDKWKIELAEKLKILL
;
A
#
# COMPACT_ATOMS: atom_id res chain seq x y z
N MET A 1 -11.07 -13.50 -20.36
CA MET A 1 -12.18 -13.68 -19.41
C MET A 1 -11.69 -13.17 -18.07
N LYS A 2 -12.34 -12.16 -17.48
CA LYS A 2 -11.94 -11.54 -16.21
C LYS A 2 -12.13 -12.57 -15.10
N LYS A 3 -11.13 -12.78 -14.25
CA LYS A 3 -11.21 -13.73 -13.15
C LYS A 3 -10.81 -13.00 -11.87
N LEU A 4 -11.81 -12.50 -11.13
CA LEU A 4 -11.62 -12.31 -9.70
C LEU A 4 -11.24 -13.69 -9.16
N ILE A 5 -10.05 -13.80 -8.59
CA ILE A 5 -9.62 -15.08 -8.03
C ILE A 5 -10.48 -15.40 -6.81
N PRO A 6 -10.86 -16.67 -6.57
CA PRO A 6 -11.64 -17.02 -5.39
C PRO A 6 -10.98 -16.58 -4.08
N ILE A 7 -11.79 -16.16 -3.11
CA ILE A 7 -11.32 -15.57 -1.85
C ILE A 7 -10.41 -16.54 -1.08
N GLU A 8 -10.70 -17.84 -1.14
CA GLU A 8 -9.93 -18.90 -0.51
C GLU A 8 -8.52 -19.05 -1.12
N LYS A 9 -8.31 -18.59 -2.36
CA LYS A 9 -7.01 -18.60 -3.05
C LYS A 9 -6.25 -17.29 -2.95
N ARG A 10 -6.89 -16.23 -2.45
CA ARG A 10 -6.30 -14.88 -2.38
C ARG A 10 -4.96 -14.86 -1.66
N LYS A 11 -4.90 -15.41 -0.45
CA LYS A 11 -3.67 -15.41 0.36
C LYS A 11 -2.54 -16.16 -0.33
N SER A 12 -2.83 -17.32 -0.93
CA SER A 12 -1.83 -18.10 -1.65
C SER A 12 -1.31 -17.39 -2.90
N GLU A 13 -2.18 -16.71 -3.65
CA GLU A 13 -1.76 -15.97 -4.85
C GLU A 13 -0.96 -14.71 -4.47
N LEU A 14 -1.40 -13.93 -3.47
CA LEU A 14 -0.61 -12.77 -2.99
C LEU A 14 0.80 -13.19 -2.55
N LYS A 15 0.90 -14.30 -1.81
CA LYS A 15 2.19 -14.86 -1.40
C LYS A 15 3.04 -15.30 -2.60
N LYS A 16 2.43 -15.93 -3.60
CA LYS A 16 3.09 -16.32 -4.86
C LYS A 16 3.63 -15.09 -5.61
N PHE A 17 2.93 -13.96 -5.53
CA PHE A 17 3.36 -12.69 -6.11
C PHE A 17 4.28 -11.85 -5.22
N GLY A 18 4.82 -12.42 -4.13
CA GLY A 18 5.86 -11.80 -3.32
C GLY A 18 5.38 -11.02 -2.10
N ALA A 19 4.08 -11.01 -1.80
CA ALA A 19 3.59 -10.35 -0.59
C ALA A 19 4.13 -11.04 0.67
N ASN A 20 4.59 -10.23 1.64
CA ASN A 20 5.07 -10.71 2.92
C ASN A 20 3.95 -11.45 3.68
N LYS A 21 4.29 -12.56 4.35
CA LYS A 21 3.31 -13.31 5.18
C LYS A 21 2.70 -12.43 6.28
N TYR A 22 3.51 -11.58 6.91
CA TYR A 22 3.09 -10.70 7.99
C TYR A 22 2.08 -9.68 7.45
N PHE A 23 2.36 -9.08 6.30
CA PHE A 23 1.42 -8.24 5.57
C PHE A 23 0.09 -8.97 5.31
N ILE A 24 0.11 -10.14 4.67
CA ILE A 24 -1.14 -10.88 4.32
C ILE A 24 -1.97 -11.22 5.57
N GLU A 25 -1.33 -11.52 6.70
CA GLU A 25 -2.01 -11.95 7.92
C GLU A 25 -2.62 -10.78 8.71
N ASN A 26 -1.98 -9.61 8.65
CA ASN A 26 -2.29 -8.45 9.49
C ASN A 26 -2.94 -7.27 8.75
N ILE A 27 -2.78 -7.16 7.43
CA ILE A 27 -3.39 -6.07 6.66
C ILE A 27 -4.91 -6.02 6.91
N GLY A 28 -5.45 -4.84 7.19
CA GLY A 28 -6.85 -4.61 7.59
C GLY A 28 -7.19 -4.97 9.05
N LYS A 29 -6.20 -5.37 9.87
CA LYS A 29 -6.36 -5.70 11.30
C LYS A 29 -5.43 -4.92 12.22
N ILE A 30 -4.78 -3.89 11.70
CA ILE A 30 -3.89 -3.02 12.45
C ILE A 30 -4.72 -1.79 12.83
N ASP A 31 -5.10 -1.69 14.11
CA ASP A 31 -5.96 -0.61 14.60
C ASP A 31 -5.38 0.78 14.28
N GLU A 32 -4.05 0.90 14.32
CA GLU A 32 -3.33 2.13 13.98
C GLU A 32 -3.51 2.55 12.50
N LEU A 33 -3.92 1.63 11.62
CA LEU A 33 -4.12 1.88 10.19
C LEU A 33 -5.60 1.91 9.79
N LYS A 34 -6.55 1.87 10.73
CA LYS A 34 -7.98 1.66 10.44
C LYS A 34 -8.64 2.71 9.53
N TYR A 35 -8.02 3.88 9.37
CA TYR A 35 -8.49 4.96 8.48
C TYR A 35 -7.79 4.97 7.11
N ARG A 36 -6.80 4.10 6.91
CA ARG A 36 -5.97 3.98 5.68
C ARG A 36 -6.12 2.64 5.00
N VAL A 37 -6.29 1.62 5.80
CA VAL A 37 -6.45 0.25 5.37
C VAL A 37 -7.76 -0.24 5.98
N GLU A 38 -8.80 -0.18 5.17
CA GLU A 38 -10.10 -0.69 5.52
C GLU A 38 -10.14 -2.22 5.39
N ASN A 39 -11.35 -2.76 5.50
CA ASN A 39 -11.58 -4.19 5.52
C ASN A 39 -11.19 -4.82 4.19
N VAL A 40 -10.08 -5.57 4.23
CA VAL A 40 -9.59 -6.46 3.18
C VAL A 40 -10.71 -7.31 2.54
N GLU A 41 -11.69 -7.79 3.30
CA GLU A 41 -12.87 -8.49 2.79
C GLU A 41 -13.87 -7.53 2.12
N GLY A 42 -14.08 -6.34 2.68
CA GLY A 42 -14.84 -5.23 2.09
C GLY A 42 -14.41 -4.94 0.66
N ALA A 43 -13.11 -4.71 0.44
CA ALA A 43 -12.54 -4.57 -0.90
C ALA A 43 -13.00 -5.72 -1.82
N TYR A 44 -12.89 -6.96 -1.34
CA TYR A 44 -13.27 -8.14 -2.12
C TYR A 44 -14.77 -8.20 -2.45
N PHE A 45 -15.66 -7.71 -1.56
CA PHE A 45 -17.10 -7.60 -1.85
C PHE A 45 -17.42 -6.56 -2.93
N TYR A 46 -16.66 -5.46 -2.99
CA TYR A 46 -16.84 -4.42 -4.00
C TYR A 46 -16.33 -4.86 -5.39
N PHE A 47 -15.20 -5.57 -5.49
CA PHE A 47 -14.61 -5.90 -6.80
C PHE A 47 -15.54 -6.58 -7.82
N PRO A 48 -16.42 -7.53 -7.46
CA PRO A 48 -17.41 -8.08 -8.38
C PRO A 48 -18.24 -7.01 -9.09
N THR A 49 -18.64 -5.95 -8.39
CA THR A 49 -19.54 -4.90 -8.93
C THR A 49 -18.80 -3.92 -9.84
N ILE A 50 -17.52 -3.65 -9.55
CA ILE A 50 -16.67 -2.69 -10.30
C ILE A 50 -15.71 -3.37 -11.29
N SER A 51 -15.75 -4.70 -11.42
CA SER A 51 -14.87 -5.45 -12.33
C SER A 51 -14.99 -5.03 -13.81
N ASN A 52 -16.02 -4.26 -14.18
CA ASN A 52 -16.27 -3.78 -15.53
C ASN A 52 -15.47 -2.53 -15.94
N TYR A 53 -14.80 -1.87 -15.00
CA TYR A 53 -13.99 -0.68 -15.29
C TYR A 53 -12.89 -0.97 -16.32
N LYS A 54 -12.56 0.04 -17.14
CA LYS A 54 -11.63 -0.11 -18.28
C LYS A 54 -10.22 -0.43 -17.80
N ILE A 55 -9.82 0.18 -16.69
CA ILE A 55 -8.55 -0.01 -16.01
C ILE A 55 -8.24 -1.48 -15.65
N PHE A 56 -9.26 -2.33 -15.46
CA PHE A 56 -9.10 -3.77 -15.18
C PHE A 56 -9.25 -4.67 -16.41
N ASN A 57 -9.45 -4.09 -17.59
CA ASN A 57 -9.74 -4.90 -18.76
C ASN A 57 -8.55 -5.79 -19.16
N GLY A 58 -8.79 -7.09 -19.31
CA GLY A 58 -7.76 -8.06 -19.65
C GLY A 58 -6.85 -8.48 -18.48
N LEU A 59 -7.13 -8.04 -17.25
CA LEU A 59 -6.39 -8.45 -16.05
C LEU A 59 -7.22 -9.40 -15.18
N ASN A 60 -6.52 -10.35 -14.53
CA ASN A 60 -7.01 -10.98 -13.31
C ASN A 60 -6.68 -10.03 -12.15
N ILE A 61 -7.62 -9.88 -11.22
CA ILE A 61 -7.49 -8.93 -10.12
C ILE A 61 -7.51 -9.68 -8.80
N ILE A 62 -6.57 -9.32 -7.94
CA ILE A 62 -6.52 -9.73 -6.54
C ILE A 62 -6.65 -8.46 -5.70
N PRO A 63 -7.77 -8.28 -4.97
CA PRO A 63 -7.91 -7.19 -4.03
C PRO A 63 -6.83 -7.30 -2.94
N ILE A 64 -6.24 -6.18 -2.53
CA ILE A 64 -5.28 -6.13 -1.40
C ILE A 64 -5.99 -5.51 -0.20
N TYR A 65 -6.43 -4.27 -0.31
CA TYR A 65 -7.28 -3.56 0.66
C TYR A 65 -7.94 -2.36 -0.02
N ASP A 66 -8.91 -1.76 0.64
CA ASP A 66 -9.60 -0.52 0.29
C ASP A 66 -9.27 0.62 1.28
N GLU A 67 -9.47 1.85 0.83
CA GLU A 67 -9.39 3.09 1.58
C GLU A 67 -10.50 4.02 1.05
N GLY A 68 -11.67 4.00 1.69
CA GLY A 68 -12.87 4.67 1.18
C GLY A 68 -13.24 4.21 -0.23
N GLU A 69 -13.10 5.12 -1.20
CA GLU A 69 -13.44 4.88 -2.61
C GLU A 69 -12.23 4.50 -3.48
N SER A 70 -11.08 4.31 -2.84
CA SER A 70 -9.83 3.93 -3.46
C SER A 70 -9.42 2.51 -3.09
N PHE A 71 -8.78 1.79 -4.01
CA PHE A 71 -8.43 0.39 -3.82
C PHE A 71 -6.98 0.11 -4.22
N ARG A 72 -6.35 -0.77 -3.44
CA ARG A 72 -5.06 -1.37 -3.77
C ARG A 72 -5.29 -2.78 -4.29
N VAL A 73 -4.75 -3.07 -5.48
CA VAL A 73 -4.93 -4.36 -6.15
C VAL A 73 -3.63 -4.89 -6.70
N PHE A 74 -3.53 -6.21 -6.78
CA PHE A 74 -2.57 -6.88 -7.63
C PHE A 74 -3.27 -7.31 -8.92
N GLY A 75 -2.90 -6.70 -10.06
CA GLY A 75 -3.43 -7.02 -11.37
C GLY A 75 -2.42 -7.82 -12.19
N TYR A 76 -2.87 -8.89 -12.83
CA TYR A 76 -1.98 -9.73 -13.63
C TYR A 76 -2.62 -10.44 -14.82
N ASN A 77 -1.82 -10.66 -15.86
CA ASN A 77 -2.07 -11.56 -16.99
C ASN A 77 -0.72 -12.09 -17.54
N ASP A 78 -0.70 -12.59 -18.78
CA ASP A 78 0.52 -13.16 -19.38
C ASP A 78 1.63 -12.12 -19.61
N SER A 79 1.31 -10.82 -19.68
CA SER A 79 2.26 -9.74 -19.99
C SER A 79 2.42 -8.69 -18.88
N ILE A 80 1.47 -8.60 -17.95
CA ILE A 80 1.41 -7.59 -16.90
C ILE A 80 1.36 -8.28 -15.55
N GLN A 81 2.15 -7.80 -14.60
CA GLN A 81 2.07 -8.15 -13.18
C GLN A 81 2.43 -6.92 -12.37
N LYS A 82 1.46 -6.34 -11.66
CA LYS A 82 1.73 -5.15 -10.85
C LYS A 82 0.71 -4.91 -9.74
N ILE A 83 1.15 -4.15 -8.76
CA ILE A 83 0.42 -3.58 -7.65
C ILE A 83 0.05 -2.15 -8.05
N PHE A 84 -1.21 -1.79 -7.86
CA PHE A 84 -1.71 -0.47 -8.22
C PHE A 84 -2.65 0.08 -7.17
N HIS A 85 -2.68 1.41 -7.11
CA HIS A 85 -3.70 2.19 -6.44
C HIS A 85 -4.58 2.86 -7.49
N PHE A 86 -5.89 2.66 -7.43
CA PHE A 86 -6.86 3.35 -8.27
C PHE A 86 -8.04 3.85 -7.45
N GLU A 87 -8.72 4.86 -7.97
CA GLU A 87 -9.94 5.43 -7.39
C GLU A 87 -11.14 5.22 -8.31
N LEU A 88 -12.30 4.94 -7.73
CA LEU A 88 -13.52 4.64 -8.49
C LEU A 88 -14.13 5.84 -9.20
N GLU A 89 -14.08 7.03 -8.60
CA GLU A 89 -14.76 8.21 -9.14
C GLU A 89 -14.15 8.65 -10.49
N ASN A 90 -12.83 8.49 -10.63
CA ASN A 90 -12.07 9.04 -11.74
C ASN A 90 -11.59 7.98 -12.76
N ASP A 91 -11.77 6.68 -12.50
CA ASP A 91 -11.25 5.55 -13.33
C ASP A 91 -9.75 5.72 -13.66
N GLU A 92 -8.96 6.19 -12.68
CA GLU A 92 -7.55 6.56 -12.84
C GLU A 92 -6.63 5.73 -11.92
N ILE A 93 -5.43 5.40 -12.43
CA ILE A 93 -4.35 4.83 -11.62
C ILE A 93 -3.61 6.00 -10.96
N TYR A 94 -3.71 6.11 -9.64
CA TYR A 94 -2.99 7.12 -8.87
C TYR A 94 -1.53 6.75 -8.66
N ASN A 95 -1.26 5.48 -8.33
CA ASN A 95 0.11 4.98 -8.17
C ASN A 95 0.28 3.60 -8.80
N ASP A 96 1.40 3.41 -9.50
CA ASP A 96 1.88 2.12 -10.00
C ASP A 96 3.12 1.73 -9.20
N TYR A 97 3.01 0.69 -8.37
CA TYR A 97 4.12 0.21 -7.55
C TYR A 97 4.92 -0.91 -8.26
N GLY A 98 4.58 -1.23 -9.51
CA GLY A 98 5.15 -2.39 -10.20
C GLY A 98 4.93 -3.66 -9.40
N THR A 99 5.95 -4.51 -9.27
CA THR A 99 5.92 -5.69 -8.41
C THR A 99 6.54 -5.44 -7.03
N ASN A 100 6.83 -4.18 -6.68
CA ASN A 100 7.62 -3.85 -5.49
C ASN A 100 6.72 -3.64 -4.26
N TRP A 101 6.57 -4.70 -3.47
CA TRP A 101 5.81 -4.66 -2.22
C TRP A 101 6.36 -3.66 -1.20
N ASP A 102 7.68 -3.44 -1.18
CA ASP A 102 8.30 -2.49 -0.26
C ASP A 102 7.91 -1.04 -0.58
N LEU A 103 7.59 -0.71 -1.85
CA LEU A 103 7.05 0.61 -2.19
C LEU A 103 5.62 0.79 -1.66
N LEU A 104 4.78 -0.24 -1.75
CA LEU A 104 3.45 -0.19 -1.14
C LEU A 104 3.54 -0.03 0.37
N LEU A 105 4.44 -0.77 1.03
CA LEU A 105 4.67 -0.68 2.47
C LEU A 105 5.23 0.70 2.88
N LEU A 106 6.14 1.26 2.08
CA LEU A 106 6.64 2.62 2.27
C LEU A 106 5.49 3.63 2.21
N ASP A 107 4.60 3.54 1.23
CA ASP A 107 3.47 4.48 1.10
C ASP A 107 2.51 4.37 2.31
N ILE A 108 2.17 3.15 2.74
CA ILE A 108 1.35 2.92 3.95
C ILE A 108 2.01 3.53 5.19
N MET A 109 3.30 3.25 5.41
CA MET A 109 4.02 3.73 6.60
C MET A 109 4.25 5.24 6.57
N PHE A 110 4.47 5.82 5.38
CA PHE A 110 4.59 7.26 5.21
C PHE A 110 3.28 7.98 5.55
N GLN A 111 2.15 7.48 5.04
CA GLN A 111 0.83 8.04 5.37
C GLN A 111 0.52 7.90 6.86
N TYR A 112 0.79 6.74 7.44
CA TYR A 112 0.64 6.53 8.89
C TYR A 112 1.46 7.53 9.72
N PHE A 113 2.70 7.82 9.32
CA PHE A 113 3.49 8.85 9.99
C PHE A 113 2.79 10.21 9.95
N ASN A 114 2.28 10.60 8.78
CA ASN A 114 1.66 11.92 8.59
C ASN A 114 0.37 12.09 9.39
N ASP A 115 -0.38 11.00 9.58
CA ASP A 115 -1.64 11.03 10.32
C ASP A 115 -1.44 11.21 11.83
N ASP A 116 -0.37 10.61 12.36
CA ASP A 116 -0.20 10.45 13.81
C ASP A 116 0.99 11.20 14.40
N ILE A 117 1.82 11.85 13.57
CA ILE A 117 2.97 12.62 14.09
C ILE A 117 2.53 13.74 15.05
N GLU A 118 1.42 14.42 14.77
CA GLU A 118 0.86 15.45 15.65
C GLU A 118 0.27 14.87 16.95
N ASN A 119 -0.06 13.57 16.96
CA ASN A 119 -0.57 12.85 18.11
C ASN A 119 0.55 12.27 19.00
N GLY A 120 1.81 12.60 18.72
CA GLY A 120 2.96 12.16 19.52
C GLY A 120 3.46 10.75 19.16
N LEU A 121 3.32 10.35 17.89
CA LEU A 121 3.86 9.10 17.37
C LEU A 121 5.37 8.98 17.60
N ASP A 122 5.76 8.05 18.48
CA ASP A 122 7.16 7.73 18.73
C ASP A 122 7.69 6.62 17.81
N ILE A 123 9.02 6.48 17.77
CA ILE A 123 9.70 5.45 16.98
C ILE A 123 9.30 4.02 17.37
N ILE A 124 8.92 3.78 18.63
CA ILE A 124 8.55 2.45 19.12
C ILE A 124 7.20 2.04 18.55
N GLY A 125 6.20 2.92 18.63
CA GLY A 125 4.88 2.76 18.04
C GLY A 125 4.97 2.60 16.53
N PHE A 126 5.75 3.46 15.87
CA PHE A 126 5.94 3.39 14.43
C PHE A 126 6.56 2.06 13.99
N LYS A 127 7.63 1.63 14.66
CA LYS A 127 8.28 0.35 14.38
C LYS A 127 7.34 -0.82 14.61
N LYS A 128 6.54 -0.81 15.66
CA LYS A 128 5.57 -1.88 15.97
C LYS A 128 4.56 -2.05 14.84
N VAL A 129 4.10 -0.98 14.22
CA VAL A 129 3.22 -1.04 13.03
C VAL A 129 3.97 -1.61 11.83
N GLY A 130 5.19 -1.15 11.57
CA GLY A 130 6.06 -1.70 10.53
C GLY A 130 6.30 -3.20 10.68
N ASP A 131 6.57 -3.68 11.90
CA ASP A 131 6.79 -5.09 12.20
C ASP A 131 5.53 -5.95 11.94
N LYS A 132 4.33 -5.45 12.27
CA LYS A 132 3.05 -6.11 11.95
C LYS A 132 2.85 -6.28 10.44
N LEU A 133 3.30 -5.30 9.64
CA LEU A 133 3.26 -5.35 8.18
C LEU A 133 4.41 -6.19 7.58
N GLY A 134 5.47 -6.46 8.35
CA GLY A 134 6.70 -7.06 7.84
C GLY A 134 7.59 -6.08 7.06
N PHE A 135 7.48 -4.78 7.35
CA PHE A 135 8.32 -3.72 6.80
C PHE A 135 9.55 -3.49 7.68
N ASP A 136 10.66 -4.14 7.32
CA ASP A 136 11.91 -4.15 8.08
C ASP A 136 12.67 -2.80 8.09
N LYS A 137 12.20 -1.83 7.30
CA LYS A 137 12.83 -0.51 7.12
C LYS A 137 12.17 0.60 7.95
N SER A 138 11.18 0.25 8.78
CA SER A 138 10.39 1.19 9.57
C SER A 138 11.23 2.11 10.46
N GLU A 139 12.25 1.58 11.12
CA GLU A 139 13.15 2.38 11.98
C GLU A 139 13.96 3.41 11.17
N THR A 140 14.49 3.00 10.02
CA THR A 140 15.23 3.90 9.13
C THR A 140 14.31 4.94 8.53
N LEU A 141 13.10 4.56 8.11
CA LEU A 141 12.09 5.49 7.61
C LEU A 141 11.74 6.54 8.66
N TYR A 142 11.46 6.15 9.91
CA TYR A 142 11.15 7.10 10.98
C TYR A 142 12.25 8.14 11.13
N LYS A 143 13.52 7.72 11.18
CA LYS A 143 14.68 8.64 11.29
C LYS A 143 14.82 9.59 10.09
N LEU A 144 14.32 9.22 8.92
CA LEU A 144 14.31 10.07 7.73
C LEU A 144 13.16 11.08 7.73
N LEU A 145 12.04 10.73 8.38
CA LEU A 145 10.84 11.56 8.51
C LEU A 145 10.86 12.46 9.76
N ASP A 146 11.55 12.04 10.81
CA ASP A 146 11.74 12.77 12.07
C ASP A 146 12.77 13.90 11.88
N ILE A 147 12.33 14.93 11.17
CA ILE A 147 13.10 16.13 10.84
C ILE A 147 12.34 17.39 11.29
N PRO A 148 13.01 18.55 11.44
CA PRO A 148 12.34 19.79 11.82
C PRO A 148 11.19 20.14 10.88
N VAL A 149 10.08 20.66 11.43
CA VAL A 149 8.83 20.96 10.71
C VAL A 149 9.05 21.80 9.46
N ASP A 150 9.89 22.83 9.52
CA ASP A 150 10.18 23.67 8.35
C ASP A 150 10.78 22.87 7.19
N LYS A 151 11.70 21.95 7.52
CA LYS A 151 12.34 21.06 6.54
C LYS A 151 11.37 19.98 6.05
N TYR A 152 10.51 19.48 6.94
CA TYR A 152 9.44 18.56 6.58
C TYR A 152 8.51 19.20 5.53
N ASN A 153 8.04 20.42 5.80
CA ASN A 153 7.16 21.16 4.91
C ASN A 153 7.82 21.48 3.56
N GLU A 154 9.11 21.86 3.56
CA GLU A 154 9.89 22.06 2.33
C GLU A 154 9.92 20.79 1.49
N LYS A 155 10.21 19.63 2.11
CA LYS A 155 10.22 18.34 1.43
C LYS A 155 8.84 17.91 0.95
N TYR A 156 7.80 18.16 1.73
CA TYR A 156 6.41 17.82 1.40
C TYR A 156 5.90 18.60 0.18
N ASN A 157 6.39 19.83 -0.05
CA ASN A 157 6.09 20.60 -1.26
C ASN A 157 6.61 19.94 -2.55
N GLU A 158 7.61 19.06 -2.44
CA GLU A 158 8.13 18.22 -3.53
C GLU A 158 7.85 16.73 -3.25
N LEU A 159 6.62 16.39 -2.82
CA LEU A 159 6.27 15.07 -2.27
C LEU A 159 6.75 13.89 -3.13
N ASP A 160 6.52 13.89 -4.44
CA ASP A 160 6.89 12.77 -5.31
C ASP A 160 8.41 12.55 -5.35
N LYS A 161 9.17 13.65 -5.45
CA LYS A 161 10.64 13.63 -5.39
C LYS A 161 11.13 13.16 -4.03
N TRP A 162 10.45 13.56 -2.95
CA TRP A 162 10.80 13.12 -1.62
C TRP A 162 10.51 11.62 -1.41
N LYS A 163 9.38 11.11 -1.88
CA LYS A 163 9.06 9.67 -1.85
C LYS A 163 10.11 8.84 -2.60
N ILE A 164 10.60 9.32 -3.75
CA ILE A 164 11.70 8.68 -4.48
C ILE A 164 12.98 8.69 -3.63
N GLU A 165 13.37 9.84 -3.07
CA GLU A 165 14.56 9.97 -2.21
C GLU A 165 14.49 9.02 -0.99
N LEU A 166 13.32 8.90 -0.36
CA LEU A 166 13.08 7.97 0.74
C LEU A 166 13.26 6.52 0.27
N ALA A 167 12.65 6.15 -0.86
CA ALA A 167 12.77 4.80 -1.40
C ALA A 167 14.22 4.43 -1.75
N GLU A 168 15.00 5.35 -2.31
CA GLU A 168 16.44 5.16 -2.59
C GLU A 168 17.25 5.01 -1.29
N LYS A 169 17.04 5.89 -0.31
CA LYS A 169 17.73 5.82 0.99
C LYS A 169 17.42 4.55 1.77
N LEU A 170 16.21 4.03 1.60
CA LEU A 170 15.76 2.76 2.16
C LEU A 170 16.19 1.55 1.31
N LYS A 171 16.86 1.76 0.16
CA LYS A 171 17.27 0.73 -0.79
C LYS A 171 16.10 -0.10 -1.34
N ILE A 172 14.95 0.55 -1.49
CA ILE A 172 13.73 -0.02 -2.10
C ILE A 172 13.79 0.18 -3.62
N LEU A 173 14.30 1.34 -4.06
CA LEU A 173 14.68 1.60 -5.43
C LEU A 173 16.21 1.58 -5.53
N LEU A 174 16.73 0.89 -6.53
CA LEU A 174 18.16 0.78 -6.85
C LEU A 174 18.52 1.67 -8.03
#